data_AF-A0A1B6I7K2-F1
#
_entry.id   AF-A0A1B6I7K2-F1
#
_cell.length_a   1.000
_cell.length_b   1.000
_cell.length_c   1.000
_cell.angle_alpha   90.00
_cell.angle_beta   90.00
_cell.angle_gamma   90.00
#
_symmetry.space_group_name_H-M   'P 1'
#
loop_
_entity.id
_entity.type
_entity.pdbx_description
1 polymer ?
#
loop_
_entity_poly.entity_id
_entity_poly.type
_entity_poly.pdbx_seq_one_letter_code
_entity_poly.pdbx_strand_id
1 'polypeptide(L)'
;MVKVNYDLLPVKTHYFFFMAAMGPILPFLPVIGKQLGVSEVVMGLIMSVIPILFLFAKPIFGFILDYFQSHRKTVFLTLVVSTTVFSALLWLVPEYKLVPVQQQVACGSILNCTDQVALLDDIDCWVTLSGEKTTALRLAADNTSYCAESTVVCQLGSMVHVSCQKRGLGFYSSTTFWMFVILLSAASIGYNVSNSVSDAICFDVLGAGNEKKYGQQRVWGTVGFGLSALVGGYCIDWWSGPRQVKDYTPAYFIAVVFTSIDLLCCTKLKLPVLPRSQNILKDVLKLVQNPSIATFLLFAAFIGICESFIIFFLFWYLEDLAVTTGALGHIKLLQGLTVAAETLVGEIVFFPLSGRILRWV
;
A
#
# COMPACT_ATOMS: atom_id res chain seq x y z
N MET A 1 0.26 -40.07 -3.83
CA MET A 1 1.51 -39.27 -3.81
C MET A 1 1.38 -38.13 -4.79
N VAL A 2 1.47 -36.89 -4.33
CA VAL A 2 1.50 -35.71 -5.21
C VAL A 2 2.87 -35.69 -5.90
N LYS A 3 2.95 -35.98 -7.20
CA LYS A 3 4.19 -35.82 -7.96
C LYS A 3 4.46 -34.33 -8.15
N VAL A 4 5.55 -33.82 -7.58
CA VAL A 4 5.98 -32.43 -7.75
C VAL A 4 6.51 -32.26 -9.17
N ASN A 5 5.91 -31.34 -9.94
CA ASN A 5 6.43 -30.97 -11.24
C ASN A 5 7.56 -29.93 -11.05
N TYR A 6 8.80 -30.37 -11.29
CA TYR A 6 10.00 -29.54 -11.11
C TYR A 6 10.15 -28.45 -12.17
N ASP A 7 9.52 -28.59 -13.34
CA ASP A 7 9.59 -27.57 -14.41
C ASP A 7 8.77 -26.31 -14.05
N LEU A 8 7.70 -26.48 -13.28
CA LEU A 8 6.84 -25.39 -12.80
C LEU A 8 7.32 -24.79 -11.47
N LEU A 9 8.29 -25.43 -10.81
CA LEU A 9 8.79 -24.99 -9.52
C LEU A 9 9.38 -23.56 -9.57
N PRO A 10 10.19 -23.16 -10.59
CA PRO A 10 10.74 -21.81 -10.68
C PRO A 10 9.66 -20.72 -10.73
N VAL A 11 8.56 -20.95 -11.45
CA VAL A 11 7.43 -20.00 -11.54
C VAL A 11 6.71 -19.88 -10.19
N LYS A 12 6.47 -21.00 -9.50
CA LYS A 12 5.86 -20.99 -8.16
C LYS A 12 6.73 -20.24 -7.14
N THR A 13 8.03 -20.52 -7.15
CA THR A 13 8.97 -19.83 -6.24
C THR A 13 9.05 -18.36 -6.56
N HIS A 14 9.01 -17.98 -7.84
CA HIS A 14 8.97 -16.58 -8.25
C HIS A 14 7.73 -15.89 -7.69
N TYR A 15 6.53 -16.43 -7.93
CA TYR A 15 5.30 -15.88 -7.39
C TYR A 15 5.37 -15.70 -5.87
N PHE A 16 5.83 -16.74 -5.16
CA PHE A 16 5.94 -16.69 -3.71
C PHE A 16 6.84 -15.54 -3.26
N PHE A 17 8.09 -15.47 -3.74
CA PHE A 17 9.06 -14.50 -3.24
C PHE A 17 8.79 -13.07 -3.75
N PHE A 18 8.36 -12.91 -5.00
CA PHE A 18 7.96 -11.61 -5.56
C PHE A 18 6.80 -11.00 -4.76
N MET A 19 5.76 -11.79 -4.47
CA MET A 19 4.63 -11.33 -3.66
C MET A 19 5.01 -11.17 -2.19
N ALA A 20 5.83 -12.07 -1.66
CA ALA A 20 6.32 -11.98 -0.28
C ALA A 20 7.14 -10.71 -0.06
N ALA A 21 7.88 -10.22 -1.06
CA ALA A 21 8.60 -8.96 -0.97
C ALA A 21 7.67 -7.74 -0.81
N MET A 22 6.47 -7.79 -1.38
CA MET A 22 5.54 -6.65 -1.37
C MET A 22 4.53 -6.70 -0.22
N GLY A 23 4.21 -7.88 0.32
CA GLY A 23 3.27 -8.07 1.43
C GLY A 23 3.50 -7.18 2.67
N PRO A 24 4.75 -6.97 3.15
CA PRO A 24 5.04 -6.11 4.30
C PRO A 24 4.94 -4.61 4.02
N ILE A 25 4.89 -4.19 2.76
CA ILE A 25 4.97 -2.77 2.37
C ILE A 25 3.65 -2.29 1.79
N LEU A 26 3.15 -2.98 0.77
CA LEU A 26 2.08 -2.49 -0.09
C LEU A 26 0.77 -2.19 0.67
N PRO A 27 0.27 -3.06 1.57
CA PRO A 27 -0.90 -2.76 2.39
C PRO A 27 -0.72 -1.56 3.31
N PHE A 28 0.54 -1.27 3.72
CA PHE A 28 0.86 -0.20 4.66
C PHE A 28 1.12 1.16 3.97
N LEU A 29 1.17 1.24 2.65
CA LEU A 29 1.42 2.50 1.93
C LEU A 29 0.43 3.63 2.28
N PRO A 30 -0.89 3.40 2.41
CA PRO A 30 -1.83 4.44 2.83
C PRO A 30 -1.54 4.99 4.23
N VAL A 31 -1.20 4.11 5.18
CA VAL A 31 -0.90 4.51 6.57
C VAL A 31 0.50 5.10 6.74
N ILE A 32 1.45 4.79 5.86
CA ILE A 32 2.72 5.54 5.74
C ILE A 32 2.42 6.99 5.30
N GLY A 33 1.54 7.16 4.30
CA GLY A 33 1.05 8.49 3.90
C GLY A 33 0.38 9.24 5.04
N LYS A 34 -0.50 8.57 5.81
CA LYS A 34 -1.12 9.13 7.03
C LYS A 34 -0.06 9.63 8.03
N GLN A 35 0.96 8.81 8.32
CA GLN A 35 2.01 9.19 9.27
C GLN A 35 2.87 10.36 8.78
N LEU A 36 3.04 10.53 7.46
CA LEU A 36 3.68 11.70 6.86
C LEU A 36 2.82 12.98 6.95
N GLY A 37 1.54 12.86 7.33
CA GLY A 37 0.59 13.97 7.44
C GLY A 37 -0.25 14.19 6.18
N VAL A 38 -0.28 13.24 5.24
CA VAL A 38 -1.17 13.30 4.07
C VAL A 38 -2.61 13.09 4.52
N SER A 39 -3.52 13.98 4.11
CA SER A 39 -4.94 13.86 4.44
C SER A 39 -5.61 12.69 3.70
N GLU A 40 -6.73 12.21 4.24
CA GLU A 40 -7.57 11.17 3.65
C GLU A 40 -8.05 11.46 2.24
N VAL A 41 -8.47 12.69 2.00
CA VAL A 41 -8.92 13.14 0.69
C VAL A 41 -7.77 13.13 -0.32
N VAL A 42 -6.59 13.66 0.05
CA VAL A 42 -5.45 13.73 -0.86
C VAL A 42 -4.88 12.34 -1.15
N MET A 43 -4.80 11.48 -0.15
CA MET A 43 -4.34 10.11 -0.35
C MET A 43 -5.31 9.31 -1.22
N GLY A 44 -6.63 9.47 -1.04
CA GLY A 44 -7.65 8.89 -1.91
C GLY A 44 -7.53 9.36 -3.36
N LEU A 45 -7.19 10.64 -3.58
CA LEU A 45 -6.93 11.17 -4.92
C LEU A 45 -5.65 10.55 -5.54
N ILE A 46 -4.57 10.46 -4.78
CA ILE A 46 -3.33 9.80 -5.25
C ILE A 46 -3.61 8.34 -5.64
N MET A 47 -4.31 7.62 -4.78
CA MET A 47 -4.64 6.21 -5.00
C MET A 47 -5.67 5.97 -6.10
N SER A 48 -6.47 6.97 -6.50
CA SER A 48 -7.37 6.87 -7.65
C SER A 48 -6.67 7.17 -8.98
N VAL A 49 -5.66 8.05 -8.99
CA VAL A 49 -4.88 8.37 -10.20
C VAL A 49 -3.89 7.26 -10.55
N ILE A 50 -3.23 6.64 -9.57
CA ILE A 50 -2.22 5.59 -9.78
C ILE A 50 -2.75 4.42 -10.65
N PRO A 51 -3.97 3.87 -10.43
CA PRO A 51 -4.56 2.84 -11.28
C PRO A 51 -4.72 3.22 -12.74
N ILE A 52 -5.07 4.47 -13.02
CA ILE A 52 -5.16 4.97 -14.39
C ILE A 52 -3.78 4.95 -15.05
N LEU A 53 -2.73 5.35 -14.31
CA LEU A 53 -1.36 5.35 -14.82
C LEU A 53 -0.87 3.94 -15.15
N PHE A 54 -1.05 2.97 -14.24
CA PHE A 54 -0.60 1.60 -14.52
C PHE A 54 -1.47 0.87 -15.55
N LEU A 55 -2.73 1.27 -15.75
CA LEU A 55 -3.58 0.76 -16.84
C LEU A 55 -2.91 0.97 -18.20
N PHE A 56 -2.33 2.15 -18.43
CA PHE A 56 -1.57 2.45 -19.66
C PHE A 56 -0.14 1.90 -19.63
N ALA A 57 0.50 1.85 -18.46
CA ALA A 57 1.86 1.32 -18.34
C ALA A 57 1.93 -0.17 -18.70
N LYS A 58 0.93 -0.99 -18.32
CA LYS A 58 0.93 -2.44 -18.57
C LYS A 58 1.11 -2.80 -20.07
N PRO A 59 0.31 -2.28 -21.02
CA PRO A 59 0.54 -2.51 -22.45
C PRO A 59 1.90 -2.02 -22.95
N ILE A 60 2.38 -0.86 -22.46
CA ILE A 60 3.67 -0.27 -22.89
C ILE A 60 4.83 -1.19 -22.50
N PHE A 61 4.88 -1.62 -21.24
CA PHE A 61 5.93 -2.53 -20.77
C PHE A 61 5.81 -3.93 -21.36
N GLY A 62 4.58 -4.41 -21.62
CA GLY A 62 4.34 -5.62 -22.40
C GLY A 62 4.97 -5.53 -23.80
N PHE A 63 4.75 -4.41 -24.51
CA PHE A 63 5.37 -4.15 -25.82
C PHE A 63 6.90 -4.12 -25.74
N ILE A 64 7.48 -3.47 -24.72
CA ILE A 64 8.93 -3.42 -24.53
C ILE A 64 9.50 -4.84 -24.35
N LEU A 65 8.86 -5.67 -23.55
CA LEU A 65 9.27 -7.07 -23.34
C LEU A 65 9.20 -7.90 -24.62
N ASP A 66 8.15 -7.71 -25.42
CA ASP A 66 7.95 -8.42 -26.68
C ASP A 66 8.87 -7.91 -27.80
N TYR A 67 9.31 -6.65 -27.72
CA TYR A 67 10.30 -6.07 -28.64
C TYR A 67 11.71 -6.64 -28.37
N PHE A 68 12.12 -6.73 -27.11
CA PHE A 68 13.44 -7.22 -26.70
C PHE A 68 13.48 -8.74 -26.45
N GLN A 69 13.02 -9.54 -27.41
CA GLN A 69 12.83 -10.99 -27.25
C GLN A 69 14.07 -11.75 -26.75
N SER A 70 15.25 -11.43 -27.28
CA SER A 70 16.52 -12.07 -26.89
C SER A 70 16.94 -11.74 -25.45
N HIS A 71 16.49 -10.61 -24.92
CA HIS A 71 16.80 -10.12 -23.59
C HIS A 71 15.57 -10.10 -22.67
N ARG A 72 14.48 -10.79 -23.04
CA ARG A 72 13.18 -10.76 -22.34
C ARG A 72 13.33 -11.02 -20.84
N LYS A 73 14.13 -12.03 -20.49
CA LYS A 73 14.44 -12.36 -19.10
C LYS A 73 15.15 -11.24 -18.37
N THR A 74 16.14 -10.62 -19.01
CA THR A 74 16.88 -9.50 -18.42
C THR A 74 15.95 -8.30 -18.19
N VAL A 75 15.11 -7.94 -19.18
CA VAL A 75 14.14 -6.85 -19.05
C VAL A 75 13.17 -7.11 -17.89
N PHE A 76 12.64 -8.33 -17.79
CA PHE A 76 11.78 -8.73 -16.68
C PHE A 76 12.48 -8.61 -15.31
N LEU A 77 13.71 -9.12 -15.18
CA LEU A 77 14.47 -9.00 -13.94
C LEU A 77 14.80 -7.55 -13.58
N THR A 78 15.15 -6.71 -14.56
CA THR A 78 15.38 -5.28 -14.32
C THR A 78 14.12 -4.56 -13.85
N LEU A 79 12.93 -4.99 -14.31
CA LEU A 79 11.65 -4.44 -13.86
C LEU A 79 11.37 -4.80 -12.38
N VAL A 80 11.64 -6.05 -11.98
CA VAL A 80 11.51 -6.50 -10.58
C VAL A 80 12.48 -5.76 -9.66
N VAL A 81 13.74 -5.62 -10.08
CA VAL A 81 14.76 -4.85 -9.36
C VAL A 81 14.34 -3.39 -9.22
N SER A 82 13.94 -2.76 -10.33
CA SER A 82 13.51 -1.35 -10.37
C SER A 82 12.34 -1.10 -9.42
N THR A 83 11.34 -1.99 -9.41
CA THR A 83 10.20 -1.92 -8.47
C THR A 83 10.67 -1.93 -7.03
N THR A 84 11.56 -2.86 -6.67
CA THR A 84 12.08 -2.99 -5.30
C THR A 84 12.93 -1.78 -4.91
N VAL A 85 13.71 -1.22 -5.84
CA VAL A 85 14.50 0.00 -5.62
C VAL A 85 13.58 1.18 -5.34
N PHE A 86 12.54 1.42 -6.15
CA PHE A 86 11.59 2.52 -5.88
C PHE A 86 10.86 2.33 -4.56
N SER A 87 10.45 1.11 -4.22
CA SER A 87 9.87 0.81 -2.91
C SER A 87 10.87 1.06 -1.78
N ALA A 88 12.14 0.66 -1.92
CA ALA A 88 13.16 0.90 -0.90
C ALA A 88 13.53 2.39 -0.77
N LEU A 89 13.47 3.17 -1.86
CA LEU A 89 13.69 4.61 -1.83
C LEU A 89 12.59 5.35 -1.06
N LEU A 90 11.37 4.78 -0.92
CA LEU A 90 10.34 5.35 -0.04
C LEU A 90 10.79 5.41 1.42
N TRP A 91 11.65 4.49 1.86
CA TRP A 91 12.23 4.53 3.21
C TRP A 91 13.13 5.76 3.43
N LEU A 92 13.73 6.32 2.37
CA LEU A 92 14.57 7.53 2.46
C LEU A 92 13.75 8.83 2.46
N VAL A 93 12.43 8.76 2.28
CA VAL A 93 11.58 9.95 2.35
C VAL A 93 11.66 10.51 3.77
N PRO A 94 12.16 11.75 3.95
CA PRO A 94 12.38 12.29 5.27
C PRO A 94 11.04 12.47 5.99
N GLU A 95 11.01 12.14 7.28
CA GLU A 95 9.87 12.45 8.13
C GLU A 95 9.59 13.95 8.08
N TYR A 96 8.34 14.33 7.78
CA TYR A 96 7.94 15.72 7.85
C TYR A 96 7.79 16.12 9.32
N LYS A 97 8.85 16.71 9.89
CA LYS A 97 8.81 17.27 11.24
C LYS A 97 7.90 18.48 11.23
N LEU A 98 6.70 18.29 11.78
CA LEU A 98 5.80 19.38 12.07
C LEU A 98 6.46 20.27 13.12
N VAL A 99 6.62 21.56 12.84
CA VAL A 99 7.21 22.51 13.81
C VAL A 99 6.22 22.65 14.97
N PRO A 100 6.55 22.18 16.18
CA PRO A 100 5.65 22.34 17.31
C PRO A 100 5.69 23.80 17.73
N VAL A 101 4.53 24.49 17.68
CA VAL A 101 4.37 25.75 18.40
C VAL A 101 4.02 25.38 19.84
N GLN A 102 5.02 25.46 20.72
CA GLN A 102 4.81 25.25 22.15
C GLN A 102 4.62 26.59 22.82
N GLN A 103 3.47 26.78 23.47
CA GLN A 103 3.18 27.97 24.25
C GLN A 103 2.63 27.58 25.62
N GLN A 104 3.15 28.23 26.67
CA GLN A 104 2.58 28.10 28.00
C GLN A 104 1.45 29.11 28.15
N VAL A 105 0.28 28.61 28.52
CA VAL A 105 -0.95 29.40 28.64
C VAL A 105 -1.57 29.14 30.00
N ALA A 106 -2.15 30.18 30.61
CA ALA A 106 -2.87 30.03 31.87
C ALA A 106 -4.16 29.24 31.65
N CYS A 107 -4.53 28.34 32.56
CA CYS A 107 -5.76 27.54 32.39
C CYS A 107 -7.03 28.42 32.23
N GLY A 108 -7.08 29.58 32.88
CA GLY A 108 -8.24 30.48 32.82
C GLY A 108 -8.46 31.16 31.46
N SER A 109 -7.50 31.10 30.54
CA SER A 109 -7.64 31.66 29.19
C SER A 109 -8.12 30.65 28.15
N ILE A 110 -8.36 29.39 28.53
CA ILE A 110 -8.98 28.38 27.66
C ILE A 110 -10.50 28.49 27.80
N LEU A 111 -11.17 28.96 26.74
CA LEU A 111 -12.62 29.16 26.72
C LEU A 111 -13.34 27.92 26.16
N ASN A 112 -14.65 27.80 26.39
CA ASN A 112 -15.45 26.79 25.70
C ASN A 112 -15.78 27.31 24.29
N CYS A 113 -15.62 26.50 23.24
CA CYS A 113 -15.90 26.95 21.89
C CYS A 113 -17.41 27.28 21.76
N THR A 114 -17.74 28.54 21.45
CA THR A 114 -19.11 28.98 21.12
C THR A 114 -19.25 29.12 19.60
N ASP A 115 -20.45 28.87 19.07
CA ASP A 115 -20.75 28.86 17.61
C ASP A 115 -20.44 30.18 16.87
N GLN A 116 -20.07 31.25 17.56
CA GLN A 116 -19.78 32.57 16.99
C GLN A 116 -18.28 32.83 16.71
N VAL A 117 -17.40 31.90 17.07
CA VAL A 117 -15.96 32.07 16.89
C VAL A 117 -15.53 31.52 15.53
N ALA A 118 -14.90 32.35 14.70
CA ALA A 118 -14.24 31.87 13.47
C ALA A 118 -13.04 31.00 13.87
N LEU A 119 -13.20 29.69 13.73
CA LEU A 119 -12.19 28.69 14.05
C LEU A 119 -11.17 28.59 12.90
N LEU A 120 -9.90 28.50 13.27
CA LEU A 120 -8.82 28.14 12.35
C LEU A 120 -8.77 26.60 12.24
N ASP A 121 -9.33 26.04 11.18
CA ASP A 121 -9.38 24.59 10.93
C ASP A 121 -8.01 23.96 10.57
N ASP A 122 -6.95 24.77 10.44
CA ASP A 122 -5.62 24.36 9.96
C ASP A 122 -4.61 24.05 11.07
N ILE A 123 -5.01 24.05 12.35
CA ILE A 123 -4.09 23.86 13.48
C ILE A 123 -4.68 22.87 14.48
N ASP A 124 -4.04 21.71 14.59
CA ASP A 124 -4.36 20.70 15.60
C ASP A 124 -3.63 21.07 16.91
N CYS A 125 -4.36 21.50 17.94
CA CYS A 125 -3.77 21.81 19.25
C CYS A 125 -4.22 20.79 20.31
N TRP A 126 -3.31 20.44 21.21
CA TRP A 126 -3.61 19.63 22.38
C TRP A 126 -2.95 20.19 23.63
N VAL A 127 -3.53 19.81 24.76
CA VAL A 127 -3.05 20.12 26.10
C VAL A 127 -2.36 18.90 26.69
N THR A 128 -1.27 19.11 27.41
CA THR A 128 -0.67 18.07 28.26
C THR A 128 -0.85 18.44 29.73
N LEU A 129 -1.60 17.64 30.49
CA LEU A 129 -1.81 17.81 31.93
C LEU A 129 -1.20 16.63 32.67
N SER A 130 -0.18 16.87 33.48
CA SER A 130 0.39 15.88 34.41
C SER A 130 0.70 14.49 33.81
N GLY A 131 1.02 14.41 32.51
CA GLY A 131 1.35 13.16 31.80
C GLY A 131 0.20 12.56 30.96
N GLU A 132 -1.04 13.00 31.13
CA GLU A 132 -2.17 12.61 30.27
C GLU A 132 -2.39 13.63 29.15
N LYS A 133 -2.62 13.14 27.93
CA LYS A 133 -2.95 13.94 26.75
C LYS A 133 -4.47 14.02 26.63
N THR A 134 -5.03 15.21 26.75
CA THR A 134 -6.43 15.48 26.42
C THR A 134 -6.53 16.08 25.03
N THR A 135 -7.36 15.47 24.18
CA THR A 135 -7.49 15.81 22.75
C THR A 135 -8.47 16.96 22.48
N ALA A 136 -8.09 17.77 21.48
CA ALA A 136 -8.83 18.78 20.72
C ALA A 136 -9.13 20.15 21.40
N LEU A 137 -8.11 21.01 21.43
CA LEU A 137 -8.28 22.47 21.44
C LEU A 137 -8.37 22.98 20.00
N ARG A 138 -9.25 23.94 19.72
CA ARG A 138 -9.25 24.70 18.47
C ARG A 138 -8.81 26.15 18.72
N LEU A 139 -8.15 26.75 17.73
CA LEU A 139 -7.72 28.14 17.76
C LEU A 139 -8.77 29.05 17.14
N ALA A 140 -9.03 30.20 17.77
CA ALA A 140 -9.85 31.26 17.21
C ALA A 140 -9.01 32.20 16.33
N ALA A 141 -9.66 32.89 15.39
CA ALA A 141 -9.04 33.80 14.42
C ALA A 141 -8.13 34.91 15.01
N ASP A 142 -8.17 35.16 16.31
CA ASP A 142 -7.36 36.16 17.03
C ASP A 142 -5.93 35.69 17.38
N ASN A 143 -5.50 34.48 17.00
CA ASN A 143 -4.15 33.90 17.24
C ASN A 143 -3.70 33.82 18.72
N THR A 144 -4.52 34.31 19.65
CA THR A 144 -4.19 34.51 21.07
C THR A 144 -5.21 33.84 21.99
N SER A 145 -6.36 33.41 21.46
CA SER A 145 -7.42 32.73 22.19
C SER A 145 -7.53 31.27 21.77
N TYR A 146 -7.54 30.40 22.79
CA TYR A 146 -7.66 28.95 22.67
C TYR A 146 -9.05 28.54 23.17
N CYS A 147 -9.77 27.70 22.43
CA CYS A 147 -11.02 27.14 22.91
C CYS A 147 -11.00 25.61 22.90
N ALA A 148 -11.68 24.99 23.87
CA ALA A 148 -11.80 23.54 23.98
C ALA A 148 -13.21 23.08 23.59
N GLU A 149 -13.28 21.92 22.93
CA GLU A 149 -14.55 21.25 22.56
C GLU A 149 -15.14 20.48 23.75
N SER A 150 -14.31 20.17 24.76
CA SER A 150 -14.69 19.56 26.04
C SER A 150 -14.14 20.39 27.21
N THR A 151 -14.81 20.36 28.36
CA THR A 151 -14.40 21.13 29.55
C THR A 151 -13.06 20.64 30.08
N VAL A 152 -12.02 21.47 29.91
CA VAL A 152 -10.69 21.21 30.45
C VAL A 152 -10.69 21.56 31.95
N VAL A 153 -10.65 20.54 32.81
CA VAL A 153 -10.59 20.72 34.27
C VAL A 153 -9.13 20.86 34.69
N CYS A 154 -8.68 22.08 35.02
CA CYS A 154 -7.40 22.29 35.73
C CYS A 154 -7.58 23.19 36.95
N GLN A 155 -6.55 23.25 37.80
CA GLN A 155 -6.54 24.11 38.98
C GLN A 155 -6.44 25.59 38.59
N LEU A 156 -7.19 26.45 39.27
CA LEU A 156 -7.17 27.90 39.07
C LEU A 156 -5.74 28.43 39.32
N GLY A 157 -5.08 28.94 38.28
CA GLY A 157 -3.70 29.46 38.36
C GLY A 157 -2.59 28.52 37.88
N SER A 158 -2.89 27.28 37.48
CA SER A 158 -1.88 26.39 36.90
C SER A 158 -1.54 26.75 35.45
N MET A 159 -0.24 26.71 35.11
CA MET A 159 0.27 26.86 33.74
C MET A 159 0.10 25.55 32.99
N VAL A 160 -0.45 25.63 31.78
CA VAL A 160 -0.74 24.47 30.93
C VAL A 160 0.12 24.56 29.67
N HIS A 161 0.72 23.45 29.26
CA HIS A 161 1.46 23.37 28.01
C HIS A 161 0.50 23.10 26.86
N VAL A 162 0.28 24.13 26.04
CA VAL A 162 -0.41 24.02 24.76
C VAL A 162 0.63 23.71 23.70
N SER A 163 0.43 22.59 23.01
CA SER A 163 1.21 22.24 21.82
C SER A 163 0.29 22.34 20.63
N CYS A 164 0.61 23.25 19.71
CA CYS A 164 -0.12 23.46 18.49
C CYS A 164 0.70 23.01 17.30
N GLN A 165 0.04 22.27 16.42
CA GLN A 165 0.61 21.74 15.20
C GLN A 165 -0.11 22.36 14.02
N LYS A 166 0.53 23.34 13.36
CA LYS A 166 -0.01 23.89 12.12
C LYS A 166 0.11 22.82 11.04
N ARG A 167 -1.03 22.36 10.49
CA ARG A 167 -1.05 21.54 9.28
C ARG A 167 -0.45 22.42 8.18
N GLY A 168 0.79 22.14 7.80
CA GLY A 168 1.59 23.08 7.04
C GLY A 168 0.92 23.42 5.72
N LEU A 169 0.49 24.67 5.51
CA LEU A 169 0.03 25.18 4.20
C LEU A 169 1.07 24.93 3.08
N GLY A 170 2.34 24.70 3.44
CA GLY A 170 3.43 24.35 2.54
C GLY A 170 3.80 22.86 2.47
N PHE A 171 3.11 21.95 3.18
CA PHE A 171 3.42 20.51 3.14
C PHE A 171 3.23 19.95 1.72
N TYR A 172 2.09 20.26 1.09
CA TYR A 172 1.80 19.83 -0.29
C TYR A 172 2.69 20.51 -1.34
N SER A 173 3.33 21.63 -0.98
CA SER A 173 4.35 22.29 -1.81
C SER A 173 5.77 21.81 -1.50
N SER A 174 5.95 20.99 -0.46
CA SER A 174 7.26 20.53 -0.01
C SER A 174 7.83 19.47 -0.95
N THR A 175 9.16 19.42 -1.01
CA THR A 175 9.87 18.36 -1.75
C THR A 175 9.55 16.97 -1.16
N THR A 176 9.36 16.85 0.16
CA THR A 176 9.01 15.59 0.82
C THR A 176 7.73 14.99 0.27
N PHE A 177 6.68 15.80 0.14
CA PHE A 177 5.39 15.34 -0.39
C PHE A 177 5.51 14.84 -1.83
N TRP A 178 6.14 15.63 -2.71
CA TRP A 178 6.28 15.23 -4.11
C TRP A 178 7.24 14.05 -4.31
N MET A 179 8.30 13.94 -3.51
CA MET A 179 9.16 12.73 -3.48
C MET A 179 8.35 11.50 -3.09
N PHE A 180 7.53 11.60 -2.03
CA PHE A 180 6.62 10.52 -1.62
C PHE A 180 5.67 10.13 -2.75
N VAL A 181 4.96 11.08 -3.37
CA VAL A 181 4.01 10.83 -4.46
C VAL A 181 4.68 10.17 -5.67
N ILE A 182 5.84 10.67 -6.11
CA ILE A 182 6.56 10.15 -7.27
C ILE A 182 7.06 8.73 -7.01
N LEU A 183 7.71 8.49 -5.85
CA LEU A 183 8.23 7.18 -5.50
C LEU A 183 7.10 6.17 -5.27
N LEU A 184 6.01 6.57 -4.62
CA LEU A 184 4.82 5.76 -4.41
C LEU A 184 4.20 5.35 -5.75
N SER A 185 4.09 6.31 -6.67
CA SER A 185 3.57 6.05 -8.03
C SER A 185 4.48 5.11 -8.79
N ALA A 186 5.81 5.35 -8.79
CA ALA A 186 6.78 4.51 -9.48
C ALA A 186 6.81 3.07 -8.93
N ALA A 187 6.80 2.90 -7.61
CA ALA A 187 6.74 1.60 -6.94
C ALA A 187 5.43 0.86 -7.28
N SER A 188 4.29 1.56 -7.21
CA SER A 188 2.97 0.97 -7.49
C SER A 188 2.81 0.57 -8.96
N ILE A 189 3.28 1.41 -9.90
CA ILE A 189 3.30 1.08 -11.33
C ILE A 189 4.22 -0.11 -11.57
N GLY A 190 5.45 -0.06 -11.05
CA GLY A 190 6.43 -1.14 -11.19
C GLY A 190 5.89 -2.49 -10.70
N TYR A 191 5.26 -2.51 -9.52
CA TYR A 191 4.64 -3.70 -8.96
C TYR A 191 3.52 -4.24 -9.84
N ASN A 192 2.57 -3.39 -10.22
CA ASN A 192 1.41 -3.80 -11.02
C ASN A 192 1.81 -4.31 -12.41
N VAL A 193 2.79 -3.66 -13.03
CA VAL A 193 3.34 -4.09 -14.32
C VAL A 193 4.10 -5.41 -14.15
N SER A 194 5.00 -5.52 -13.17
CA SER A 194 5.74 -6.75 -12.89
C SER A 194 4.81 -7.93 -12.67
N ASN A 195 3.76 -7.75 -11.85
CA ASN A 195 2.76 -8.78 -11.58
C ASN A 195 2.04 -9.25 -12.85
N SER A 196 1.56 -8.32 -13.69
CA SER A 196 0.91 -8.70 -14.96
C SER A 196 1.86 -9.37 -15.95
N VAL A 197 3.14 -9.00 -15.95
CA VAL A 197 4.17 -9.68 -16.76
C VAL A 197 4.45 -11.08 -16.21
N SER A 198 4.53 -11.25 -14.88
CA SER A 198 4.67 -12.56 -14.25
C SER A 198 3.51 -13.49 -14.61
N ASP A 199 2.28 -12.95 -14.69
CA ASP A 199 1.10 -13.69 -15.14
C ASP A 199 1.22 -14.13 -16.61
N ALA A 200 1.64 -13.23 -17.50
CA ALA A 200 1.89 -13.58 -18.89
C ALA A 200 2.96 -14.67 -19.04
N ILE A 201 4.08 -14.54 -18.31
CA ILE A 201 5.16 -15.53 -18.27
C ILE A 201 4.64 -16.88 -17.74
N CYS A 202 3.76 -16.88 -16.75
CA CYS A 202 3.16 -18.10 -16.22
C CYS A 202 2.37 -18.86 -17.28
N PHE A 203 1.52 -18.15 -18.04
CA PHE A 203 0.79 -18.75 -19.17
C PHE A 203 1.73 -19.32 -20.23
N ASP A 204 2.81 -18.60 -20.54
CA ASP A 204 3.82 -19.05 -21.49
C ASP A 204 4.53 -20.33 -21.04
N VAL A 205 4.90 -20.42 -19.75
CA VAL A 205 5.58 -21.59 -19.17
C VAL A 205 4.64 -22.78 -19.06
N LEU A 206 3.35 -22.57 -18.79
CA LEU A 206 2.34 -23.64 -18.78
C LEU A 206 2.13 -24.24 -20.17
N GLY A 207 2.22 -23.41 -21.21
CA GLY A 207 2.00 -23.79 -22.60
C GLY A 207 0.53 -24.10 -22.93
N ALA A 208 0.26 -24.34 -24.21
CA ALA A 208 -1.08 -24.57 -24.72
C ALA A 208 -1.75 -25.80 -24.08
N GLY A 209 -2.99 -25.65 -23.64
CA GLY A 209 -3.81 -26.71 -23.03
C GLY A 209 -3.66 -26.85 -21.51
N ASN A 210 -2.74 -26.12 -20.88
CA ASN A 210 -2.54 -26.13 -19.42
C ASN A 210 -2.93 -24.81 -18.73
N GLU A 211 -3.60 -23.89 -19.43
CA GLU A 211 -3.98 -22.55 -18.94
C GLU A 211 -4.85 -22.63 -17.68
N LYS A 212 -5.68 -23.67 -17.59
CA LYS A 212 -6.55 -23.95 -16.43
C LYS A 212 -5.77 -24.27 -15.13
N LYS A 213 -4.44 -24.48 -15.20
CA LYS A 213 -3.56 -24.68 -14.04
C LYS A 213 -2.94 -23.39 -13.52
N TYR A 214 -3.24 -22.23 -14.13
CA TYR A 214 -2.75 -20.92 -13.71
C TYR A 214 -3.00 -20.65 -12.23
N GLY A 215 -4.23 -20.87 -11.75
CA GLY A 215 -4.59 -20.65 -10.34
C GLY A 215 -3.75 -21.47 -9.36
N GLN A 216 -3.30 -22.68 -9.75
CA GLN A 216 -2.42 -23.52 -8.92
C GLN A 216 -0.98 -22.99 -8.83
N GLN A 217 -0.58 -22.09 -9.74
CA GLN A 217 0.71 -21.40 -9.68
C GLN A 217 0.56 -20.10 -8.90
N ARG A 218 -0.46 -19.30 -9.25
CA ARG A 218 -0.71 -17.97 -8.66
C ARG A 218 -0.98 -18.02 -7.15
N VAL A 219 -1.57 -19.11 -6.65
CA VAL A 219 -1.82 -19.32 -5.21
C VAL A 219 -0.56 -19.23 -4.36
N TRP A 220 0.61 -19.60 -4.89
CA TRP A 220 1.87 -19.49 -4.14
C TRP A 220 2.25 -18.02 -3.89
N GLY A 221 1.85 -17.11 -4.78
CA GLY A 221 2.02 -15.68 -4.57
C GLY A 221 1.17 -15.15 -3.42
N THR A 222 -0.09 -15.57 -3.35
CA THR A 222 -1.00 -15.28 -2.23
C THR A 222 -0.44 -15.77 -0.90
N VAL A 223 0.07 -17.01 -0.86
CA VAL A 223 0.69 -17.58 0.34
C VAL A 223 1.88 -16.71 0.77
N GLY A 224 2.74 -16.33 -0.18
CA GLY A 224 3.88 -15.45 0.08
C GLY A 224 3.45 -14.09 0.64
N PHE A 225 2.48 -13.43 0.00
CA PHE A 225 1.98 -12.12 0.40
C PHE A 225 1.38 -12.13 1.81
N GLY A 226 0.50 -13.09 2.11
CA GLY A 226 -0.16 -13.20 3.41
C GLY A 226 0.80 -13.49 4.56
N LEU A 227 1.70 -14.46 4.37
CA LEU A 227 2.69 -14.80 5.39
C LEU A 227 3.67 -13.66 5.63
N SER A 228 4.15 -13.00 4.58
CA SER A 228 5.09 -11.89 4.74
C SER A 228 4.42 -10.65 5.30
N ALA A 229 3.16 -10.34 4.95
CA ALA A 229 2.39 -9.27 5.56
C ALA A 229 2.22 -9.47 7.08
N LEU A 230 1.93 -10.72 7.50
CA LEU A 230 1.84 -11.07 8.91
C LEU A 230 3.18 -10.89 9.65
N VAL A 231 4.25 -11.48 9.11
CA VAL A 231 5.60 -11.37 9.68
C VAL A 231 6.06 -9.91 9.68
N GLY A 232 5.79 -9.18 8.61
CA GLY A 232 6.07 -7.75 8.47
C GLY A 232 5.37 -6.93 9.54
N GLY A 233 4.06 -7.11 9.71
CA GLY A 233 3.28 -6.45 10.75
C GLY A 233 3.82 -6.71 12.16
N TYR A 234 4.15 -7.98 12.46
CA TYR A 234 4.80 -8.36 13.71
C TYR A 234 6.15 -7.65 13.92
N CYS A 235 7.03 -7.72 12.92
CA CYS A 235 8.36 -7.12 12.97
C CYS A 235 8.31 -5.59 13.14
N ILE A 236 7.38 -4.91 12.48
CA ILE A 236 7.17 -3.47 12.62
C ILE A 236 6.80 -3.12 14.06
N ASP A 237 5.81 -3.82 14.65
CA ASP A 237 5.40 -3.54 16.03
C ASP A 237 6.51 -3.85 17.03
N TRP A 238 7.20 -4.97 16.85
CA TRP A 238 8.32 -5.36 17.70
C TRP A 238 9.48 -4.36 17.65
N TRP A 239 9.87 -3.90 16.45
CA TRP A 239 10.95 -2.94 16.25
C TRP A 239 10.60 -1.53 16.75
N SER A 240 9.34 -1.12 16.56
CA SER A 240 8.84 0.18 17.01
C SER A 240 8.72 0.26 18.53
N GLY A 241 8.44 -0.87 19.18
CA GLY A 241 8.15 -0.92 20.62
C GLY A 241 6.89 -0.11 20.98
N PRO A 242 6.87 0.59 22.13
CA PRO A 242 5.70 1.33 22.61
C PRO A 242 5.50 2.69 21.92
N ARG A 243 6.24 3.00 20.85
CA ARG A 243 6.13 4.27 20.12
C ARG A 243 4.79 4.37 19.39
N GLN A 244 4.20 5.57 19.42
CA GLN A 244 2.96 5.90 18.70
C GLN A 244 3.20 5.95 17.18
N VAL A 245 4.34 6.48 16.75
CA VAL A 245 4.80 6.42 15.36
C VAL A 245 5.54 5.11 15.17
N LYS A 246 5.09 4.32 14.18
CA LYS A 246 5.63 3.00 13.87
C LYS A 246 6.71 3.11 12.81
N ASP A 247 7.82 2.42 13.03
CA ASP A 247 8.98 2.36 12.14
C ASP A 247 8.86 1.18 11.18
N TYR A 248 8.70 1.47 9.89
CA TYR A 248 8.54 0.46 8.83
C TYR A 248 9.88 -0.10 8.31
N THR A 249 11.02 0.30 8.86
CA THR A 249 12.35 -0.21 8.46
C THR A 249 12.42 -1.74 8.34
N PRO A 250 11.86 -2.55 9.27
CA PRO A 250 11.86 -4.00 9.14
C PRO A 250 11.14 -4.51 7.89
N ALA A 251 10.05 -3.86 7.47
CA ALA A 251 9.30 -4.25 6.28
C ALA A 251 10.11 -4.04 4.99
N TYR A 252 10.82 -2.93 4.89
CA TYR A 252 11.72 -2.67 3.77
C TYR A 252 12.89 -3.67 3.71
N PHE A 253 13.45 -4.03 4.87
CA PHE A 253 14.50 -5.05 4.91
C PHE A 253 13.99 -6.43 4.46
N ILE A 254 12.81 -6.85 4.95
CA ILE A 254 12.16 -8.10 4.52
C ILE A 254 11.93 -8.09 3.00
N ALA A 255 11.47 -6.97 2.44
CA ALA A 255 11.25 -6.83 1.01
C ALA A 255 12.53 -7.04 0.19
N VAL A 256 13.63 -6.39 0.58
CA VAL A 256 14.93 -6.55 -0.10
C VAL A 256 15.44 -7.98 -0.02
N VAL A 257 15.30 -8.65 1.13
CA VAL A 257 15.69 -10.04 1.32
C VAL A 257 14.89 -10.96 0.39
N PHE A 258 13.55 -10.83 0.38
CA PHE A 258 12.72 -11.69 -0.47
C PHE A 258 12.91 -11.42 -1.96
N THR A 259 13.06 -10.15 -2.38
CA THR A 259 13.42 -9.85 -3.77
C THR A 259 14.77 -10.47 -4.14
N SER A 260 15.77 -10.41 -3.26
CA SER A 260 17.08 -11.01 -3.53
C SER A 260 16.97 -12.52 -3.77
N ILE A 261 16.16 -13.21 -2.96
CA ILE A 261 15.87 -14.63 -3.12
C ILE A 261 15.12 -14.88 -4.43
N ASP A 262 14.12 -14.05 -4.76
CA ASP A 262 13.36 -14.15 -6.01
C ASP A 262 14.27 -14.06 -7.25
N LEU A 263 15.18 -13.08 -7.28
CA LEU A 263 16.13 -12.91 -8.38
C LEU A 263 17.03 -14.14 -8.55
N LEU A 264 17.48 -14.74 -7.45
CA LEU A 264 18.23 -16.00 -7.47
C LEU A 264 17.39 -17.16 -8.01
N CYS A 265 16.12 -17.28 -7.60
CA CYS A 265 15.19 -18.29 -8.11
C CYS A 265 14.94 -18.11 -9.62
N CYS A 266 14.77 -16.87 -10.08
CA CYS A 266 14.52 -16.54 -11.47
C CYS A 266 15.71 -16.83 -12.39
N THR A 267 16.92 -17.02 -11.86
CA THR A 267 18.05 -17.53 -12.67
C THR A 267 17.74 -18.89 -13.31
N LYS A 268 16.93 -19.74 -12.64
CA LYS A 268 16.49 -21.05 -13.14
C LYS A 268 15.23 -20.99 -14.00
N LEU A 269 14.53 -19.85 -14.03
CA LEU A 269 13.35 -19.66 -14.85
C LEU A 269 13.74 -19.55 -16.32
N LYS A 270 13.15 -20.42 -17.15
CA LYS A 270 13.31 -20.42 -18.61
C LYS A 270 12.09 -19.75 -19.23
N LEU A 271 12.32 -18.65 -19.94
CA LEU A 271 11.26 -17.96 -20.67
C LEU A 271 11.25 -18.45 -22.11
N PRO A 272 10.11 -18.94 -22.63
CA PRO A 272 10.00 -19.26 -24.04
C PRO A 272 10.05 -17.98 -24.87
N VAL A 273 10.59 -18.10 -26.09
CA VAL A 273 10.63 -17.02 -27.07
C VAL A 273 9.25 -16.94 -27.73
N LEU A 274 8.62 -15.76 -27.66
CA LEU A 274 7.31 -15.52 -28.26
C LEU A 274 7.44 -14.85 -29.63
N PRO A 275 6.50 -15.11 -30.56
CA PRO A 275 6.43 -14.37 -31.82
C PRO A 275 6.00 -12.91 -31.58
N ARG A 276 6.56 -12.00 -32.38
CA ARG A 276 6.34 -10.55 -32.26
C ARG A 276 4.96 -10.15 -32.80
N SER A 277 4.15 -9.45 -32.00
CA SER A 277 3.01 -8.69 -32.56
C SER A 277 3.50 -7.40 -33.23
N GLN A 278 3.02 -7.14 -34.45
CA GLN A 278 3.35 -5.91 -35.17
C GLN A 278 2.44 -4.73 -34.79
N ASN A 279 1.24 -4.96 -34.24
CA ASN A 279 0.24 -3.92 -33.97
C ASN A 279 -0.57 -4.18 -32.69
N ILE A 280 0.08 -4.13 -31.53
CA ILE A 280 -0.54 -4.44 -30.22
C ILE A 280 -1.80 -3.62 -29.95
N LEU A 281 -1.79 -2.30 -30.19
CA LEU A 281 -2.97 -1.44 -29.96
C LEU A 281 -4.18 -1.88 -30.78
N LYS A 282 -3.96 -2.30 -32.04
CA LYS A 282 -5.02 -2.79 -32.91
C LYS A 282 -5.51 -4.16 -32.45
N ASP A 283 -4.62 -5.03 -31.98
CA ASP A 283 -4.95 -6.36 -31.48
C ASP A 283 -5.75 -6.28 -30.16
N VAL A 284 -5.34 -5.40 -29.23
CA VAL A 284 -6.07 -5.11 -28.00
C VAL A 284 -7.43 -4.50 -28.30
N LEU A 285 -7.51 -3.53 -29.23
CA LEU A 285 -8.78 -2.90 -29.58
C LEU A 285 -9.77 -3.90 -30.18
N LYS A 286 -9.30 -4.80 -31.06
CA LYS A 286 -10.13 -5.90 -31.58
C LYS A 286 -10.63 -6.84 -30.49
N LEU A 287 -9.81 -7.10 -29.47
CA LEU A 287 -10.18 -7.95 -28.34
C LEU A 287 -11.28 -7.30 -27.49
N VAL A 288 -11.14 -6.00 -27.20
CA VAL A 288 -12.14 -5.23 -26.43
C VAL A 288 -13.45 -5.05 -27.19
N GLN A 289 -13.42 -5.05 -28.53
CA GLN A 289 -14.62 -5.01 -29.37
C GLN A 289 -15.46 -6.31 -29.30
N ASN A 290 -14.91 -7.40 -28.76
CA ASN A 290 -15.68 -8.63 -28.56
C ASN A 290 -16.67 -8.42 -27.39
N PRO A 291 -18.00 -8.58 -27.61
CA PRO A 291 -19.01 -8.28 -26.60
C PRO A 291 -18.87 -9.10 -25.32
N SER A 292 -18.41 -10.36 -25.40
CA SER A 292 -18.18 -11.20 -24.22
C SER A 292 -17.04 -10.67 -23.36
N ILE A 293 -15.97 -10.17 -23.99
CA ILE A 293 -14.81 -9.60 -23.31
C ILE A 293 -15.17 -8.23 -22.73
N ALA A 294 -15.88 -7.40 -23.49
CA ALA A 294 -16.38 -6.11 -22.99
C ALA A 294 -17.26 -6.28 -21.75
N THR A 295 -18.18 -7.24 -21.76
CA THR A 295 -19.06 -7.54 -20.62
C THR A 295 -18.25 -7.99 -19.41
N PHE A 296 -17.27 -8.87 -19.61
CA PHE A 296 -16.36 -9.31 -18.55
C PHE A 296 -15.55 -8.15 -17.96
N LEU A 297 -15.01 -7.25 -18.80
CA LEU A 297 -14.24 -6.09 -18.34
C LEU A 297 -15.11 -5.10 -17.56
N LEU A 298 -16.36 -4.88 -17.97
CA LEU A 298 -17.31 -4.03 -17.22
C LEU A 298 -17.60 -4.61 -15.83
N PHE A 299 -17.82 -5.91 -15.75
CA PHE A 299 -18.04 -6.59 -14.48
C PHE A 299 -16.80 -6.54 -13.57
N ALA A 300 -15.61 -6.78 -14.13
CA ALA A 300 -14.36 -6.67 -13.39
C ALA A 300 -14.10 -5.24 -12.88
N ALA A 301 -14.42 -4.22 -13.68
CA ALA A 301 -14.31 -2.82 -13.26
C ALA A 301 -15.26 -2.50 -12.11
N PHE A 302 -16.51 -3.00 -12.16
CA PHE A 302 -17.47 -2.80 -11.08
C PHE A 302 -17.01 -3.44 -9.77
N ILE A 303 -16.53 -4.69 -9.80
CA ILE A 303 -15.95 -5.34 -8.61
C ILE A 303 -14.77 -4.55 -8.08
N GLY A 304 -13.86 -4.11 -8.95
CA GLY A 304 -12.69 -3.33 -8.54
C GLY A 304 -13.06 -2.01 -7.86
N ILE A 305 -14.14 -1.35 -8.28
CA ILE A 305 -14.64 -0.15 -7.60
C ILE A 305 -15.09 -0.49 -6.18
N CYS A 306 -15.89 -1.56 -6.00
CA CYS A 306 -16.34 -2.00 -4.68
C CYS A 306 -15.18 -2.39 -3.76
N GLU A 307 -14.18 -3.08 -4.29
CA GLU A 307 -13.01 -3.56 -3.55
C GLU A 307 -12.06 -2.42 -3.15
N SER A 308 -11.94 -1.38 -3.98
CA SER A 308 -11.00 -0.27 -3.77
C SER A 308 -11.16 0.43 -2.42
N PHE A 309 -12.39 0.59 -1.92
CA PHE A 309 -12.65 1.20 -0.62
C PHE A 309 -11.99 0.42 0.52
N ILE A 310 -12.06 -0.91 0.45
CA ILE A 310 -11.49 -1.79 1.47
C ILE A 310 -9.96 -1.74 1.36
N ILE A 311 -9.40 -1.90 0.16
CA ILE A 311 -7.94 -1.92 -0.06
C ILE A 311 -7.27 -0.64 0.48
N PHE A 312 -7.85 0.53 0.24
CA PHE A 312 -7.19 1.80 0.58
C PHE A 312 -7.52 2.34 1.98
N PHE A 313 -8.74 2.12 2.49
CA PHE A 313 -9.19 2.74 3.74
C PHE A 313 -9.29 1.77 4.92
N LEU A 314 -9.20 0.46 4.74
CA LEU A 314 -9.31 -0.52 5.84
C LEU A 314 -8.24 -0.29 6.91
N PHE A 315 -6.98 -0.14 6.51
CA PHE A 315 -5.89 0.09 7.48
C PHE A 315 -6.02 1.44 8.17
N TRP A 316 -6.52 2.43 7.43
CA TRP A 316 -6.77 3.76 7.96
C TRP A 316 -7.81 3.71 9.09
N TYR A 317 -8.94 3.06 8.80
CA TYR A 317 -10.03 2.81 9.73
C TYR A 317 -9.58 2.01 10.96
N LEU A 318 -8.78 0.96 10.76
CA LEU A 318 -8.24 0.16 11.86
C LEU A 318 -7.38 0.99 12.82
N GLU A 319 -6.58 1.93 12.31
CA GLU A 319 -5.82 2.83 13.16
C GLU A 319 -6.70 3.81 13.93
N ASP A 320 -7.71 4.40 13.30
CA ASP A 320 -8.62 5.33 13.97
C ASP A 320 -9.42 4.62 15.08
N LEU A 321 -9.83 3.38 14.82
CA LEU A 321 -10.43 2.52 15.84
C LEU A 321 -9.44 2.16 16.95
N ALA A 322 -8.17 1.90 16.63
CA ALA A 322 -7.14 1.61 17.62
C ALA A 322 -6.81 2.82 18.51
N VAL A 323 -6.87 4.04 17.98
CA VAL A 323 -6.73 5.28 18.76
C VAL A 323 -7.84 5.39 19.80
N THR A 324 -9.09 5.16 19.41
CA THR A 324 -10.25 5.28 20.31
C THR A 324 -10.31 4.17 21.36
N THR A 325 -9.81 2.98 21.05
CA THR A 325 -9.82 1.81 21.95
C THR A 325 -8.53 1.65 22.77
N GLY A 326 -7.50 2.45 22.50
CA GLY A 326 -6.19 2.35 23.18
C GLY A 326 -5.32 1.16 22.72
N ALA A 327 -5.64 0.53 21.59
CA ALA A 327 -5.00 -0.69 21.10
C ALA A 327 -3.82 -0.48 20.12
N LEU A 328 -3.23 0.73 20.08
CA LEU A 328 -2.17 1.10 19.12
C LEU A 328 -0.86 0.30 19.27
N GLY A 329 -0.67 -0.38 20.40
CA GLY A 329 0.54 -1.16 20.68
C GLY A 329 0.81 -2.25 19.64
N HIS A 330 -0.23 -2.95 19.17
CA HIS A 330 -0.12 -4.11 18.27
C HIS A 330 -0.91 -3.94 16.96
N ILE A 331 -1.10 -2.69 16.53
CA ILE A 331 -1.95 -2.38 15.38
C ILE A 331 -1.39 -2.92 14.06
N LYS A 332 -0.06 -2.99 13.91
CA LYS A 332 0.58 -3.46 12.66
C LYS A 332 0.51 -4.97 12.53
N LEU A 333 0.63 -5.67 13.64
CA LEU A 333 0.35 -7.10 13.72
C LEU A 333 -1.10 -7.40 13.35
N LEU A 334 -2.06 -6.63 13.89
CA LEU A 334 -3.49 -6.81 13.58
C LEU A 334 -3.76 -6.58 12.08
N GLN A 335 -3.22 -5.50 11.52
CA GLN A 335 -3.28 -5.21 10.08
C GLN A 335 -2.68 -6.35 9.24
N GLY A 336 -1.52 -6.88 9.63
CA GLY A 336 -0.89 -8.04 8.99
C GLY A 336 -1.74 -9.31 9.09
N LEU A 337 -2.39 -9.56 10.23
CA LEU A 337 -3.34 -10.66 10.41
C LEU A 337 -4.58 -10.51 9.52
N THR A 338 -5.10 -9.30 9.35
CA THR A 338 -6.23 -9.04 8.45
C THR A 338 -5.89 -9.42 7.02
N VAL A 339 -4.73 -8.99 6.52
CA VAL A 339 -4.24 -9.35 5.18
C VAL A 339 -3.98 -10.85 5.05
N ALA A 340 -3.40 -11.48 6.09
CA ALA A 340 -3.19 -12.92 6.11
C ALA A 340 -4.52 -13.69 6.10
N ALA A 341 -5.56 -13.22 6.78
CA ALA A 341 -6.87 -13.85 6.74
C ALA A 341 -7.50 -13.76 5.35
N GLU A 342 -7.49 -12.58 4.74
CA GLU A 342 -7.99 -12.35 3.37
C GLU A 342 -7.33 -13.29 2.35
N THR A 343 -6.00 -13.32 2.35
CA THR A 343 -5.19 -14.08 1.40
C THR A 343 -5.18 -15.59 1.71
N LEU A 344 -4.89 -15.98 2.95
CA LEU A 344 -4.71 -17.39 3.29
C LEU A 344 -6.03 -18.15 3.44
N VAL A 345 -7.12 -17.49 3.82
CA VAL A 345 -8.43 -18.14 3.95
C VAL A 345 -9.25 -17.98 2.67
N GLY A 346 -9.32 -16.78 2.11
CA GLY A 346 -10.08 -16.51 0.90
C GLY A 346 -9.38 -17.08 -0.34
N GLU A 347 -8.29 -16.44 -0.73
CA GLU A 347 -7.64 -16.68 -2.03
C GLU A 347 -7.09 -18.11 -2.18
N ILE A 348 -6.51 -18.71 -1.14
CA ILE A 348 -5.96 -20.09 -1.21
C ILE A 348 -7.02 -21.13 -1.57
N VAL A 349 -8.25 -20.94 -1.12
CA VAL A 349 -9.36 -21.86 -1.42
C VAL A 349 -9.85 -21.67 -2.85
N PHE A 350 -10.04 -20.42 -3.28
CA PHE A 350 -10.64 -20.11 -4.58
C PHE A 350 -9.67 -20.24 -5.76
N PHE A 351 -8.37 -19.95 -5.61
CA PHE A 351 -7.42 -20.01 -6.73
C PHE A 351 -7.30 -21.41 -7.36
N PRO A 352 -7.11 -22.50 -6.60
CA PRO A 352 -7.09 -23.85 -7.18
C PRO A 352 -8.46 -24.31 -7.68
N LEU A 353 -9.55 -23.78 -7.12
CA LEU A 353 -10.91 -24.09 -7.51
C LEU A 353 -11.31 -23.41 -8.83
N SER A 354 -10.74 -22.23 -9.13
CA SER A 354 -11.04 -21.43 -10.33
C SER A 354 -10.97 -22.23 -11.63
N GLY A 355 -9.92 -23.02 -11.83
CA GLY A 355 -9.76 -23.87 -13.01
C GLY A 355 -10.77 -25.03 -13.10
N ARG A 356 -11.41 -25.41 -11.99
CA ARG A 356 -12.56 -26.33 -12.00
C ARG A 356 -13.81 -25.59 -12.44
N ILE A 357 -14.09 -24.42 -11.87
CA ILE A 357 -15.27 -23.60 -12.20
C ILE A 357 -15.30 -23.27 -13.69
N LEU A 358 -14.16 -22.85 -14.26
CA LEU A 358 -13.98 -22.57 -15.70
C LEU A 358 -14.00 -23.82 -16.61
N ARG A 359 -14.28 -25.01 -16.09
CA ARG A 359 -14.60 -26.19 -16.91
C ARG A 359 -16.10 -26.40 -17.10
N TRP A 360 -16.92 -25.79 -16.25
CA TRP A 360 -18.37 -25.90 -16.29
C TRP A 360 -19.04 -24.79 -17.12
N VAL A 361 -18.27 -23.75 -17.44
CA VAL A 361 -18.57 -22.71 -18.43
C VAL A 361 -17.82 -23.05 -19.70
#